data_AF-L2G195-F1
#
_entry.id   AF-L2G195-F1
#
_cell.length_a   1.000
_cell.length_b   1.000
_cell.length_c   1.000
_cell.angle_alpha   90.00
_cell.angle_beta   90.00
_cell.angle_gamma   90.00
#
_symmetry.space_group_name_H-M   'P 1'
#
loop_
_entity.id
_entity.type
_entity.pdbx_description
1 polymer ?
#
loop_
_entity_poly.entity_id
_entity_poly.type
_entity_poly.pdbx_seq_one_letter_code
_entity_poly.pdbx_strand_id
1 'polypeptide(L)'
;MRVRFTYQHCSVTCLFFDGLHDDLVKVIKSIEDPAADIDWSNPLAFLILVMQDVGRSSEFIRRTMDDKIVTIESTTNSASWMKDFATSHRLPTTQIQQTEAPLKTMTTLHLCENVMTFLGRATDAEHNAWLQVRRLVSKEQCDWLFSDARAGSRLKAHMAAIAEFEVAYNQSKKLQIRDLEQRAKVQINLVNNMMTHQEASQTNLIAIVALVFAPASLTAGIFSAGLFEIGTSSWVVYVASTLSITLAALGAGMVFLPQQARIQRASKAVFAKLKLVGRRGRLKDMTSGDNV
;
A
#
# COMPACT_ATOMS: atom_id res chain seq x y z
N MET A 1 47.61 7.02 10.80
CA MET A 1 47.45 5.58 11.12
C MET A 1 46.28 5.05 10.30
N ARG A 2 46.53 4.29 9.22
CA ARG A 2 45.45 3.72 8.38
C ARG A 2 44.85 2.53 9.11
N VAL A 3 43.68 2.71 9.72
CA VAL A 3 42.92 1.60 10.30
C VAL A 3 42.32 0.82 9.13
N ARG A 4 42.81 -0.40 8.90
CA ARG A 4 42.17 -1.37 8.00
C ARG A 4 40.92 -1.88 8.70
N PHE A 5 39.74 -1.53 8.18
CA PHE A 5 38.50 -2.18 8.58
C PHE A 5 38.56 -3.65 8.14
N THR A 6 38.64 -4.56 9.09
CA THR A 6 38.54 -6.02 8.86
C THR A 6 37.09 -6.47 9.01
N TYR A 7 36.67 -7.39 8.15
CA TYR A 7 35.31 -7.94 8.04
C TYR A 7 34.67 -8.40 9.36
N GLN A 8 35.46 -8.68 10.40
CA GLN A 8 34.99 -9.22 11.67
C GLN A 8 34.50 -8.16 12.68
N HIS A 9 34.66 -6.87 12.41
CA HIS A 9 34.32 -5.79 13.36
C HIS A 9 32.98 -5.07 13.05
N CYS A 10 32.26 -5.49 12.01
CA CYS A 10 31.00 -4.88 11.57
C CYS A 10 29.75 -5.50 12.22
N SER A 11 29.78 -5.76 13.54
CA SER A 11 28.65 -6.40 14.25
C SER A 11 27.57 -5.43 14.75
N VAL A 12 27.68 -4.12 14.47
CA VAL A 12 26.70 -3.11 14.91
C VAL A 12 25.69 -2.78 13.81
N THR A 13 25.96 -3.20 12.57
CA THR A 13 25.15 -2.93 11.39
C THR A 13 24.20 -4.09 11.04
N CYS A 14 23.47 -4.60 12.04
CA CYS A 14 22.47 -5.66 11.89
C CYS A 14 21.18 -5.22 11.16
N LEU A 15 21.23 -4.17 10.33
CA LEU A 15 20.10 -3.67 9.52
C LEU A 15 20.30 -3.84 8.01
N PHE A 16 21.42 -4.41 7.57
CA PHE A 16 21.72 -4.59 6.14
C PHE A 16 21.44 -6.03 5.71
N PHE A 17 20.26 -6.26 5.13
CA PHE A 17 19.97 -7.48 4.35
C PHE A 17 20.54 -7.35 2.92
N ASP A 18 21.07 -8.47 2.39
CA ASP A 18 21.42 -8.88 1.00
C ASP A 18 22.13 -7.92 0.00
N GLY A 19 22.27 -6.62 0.28
CA GLY A 19 22.95 -5.61 -0.57
C GLY A 19 24.38 -5.22 -0.14
N LEU A 20 25.01 -6.04 0.71
CA LEU A 20 26.17 -5.72 1.56
C LEU A 20 27.40 -5.10 0.87
N HIS A 21 27.64 -5.38 -0.41
CA HIS A 21 28.85 -4.87 -1.07
C HIS A 21 28.62 -3.50 -1.72
N ASP A 22 27.51 -3.33 -2.44
CA ASP A 22 27.28 -2.12 -3.22
C ASP A 22 27.05 -0.89 -2.33
N ASP A 23 26.36 -1.06 -1.21
CA ASP A 23 26.10 0.04 -0.26
C ASP A 23 27.37 0.41 0.51
N LEU A 24 28.17 -0.57 0.94
CA LEU A 24 29.48 -0.31 1.52
C LEU A 24 30.42 0.37 0.51
N VAL A 25 30.38 -0.05 -0.75
CA VAL A 25 31.16 0.57 -1.85
C VAL A 25 30.71 2.00 -2.12
N LYS A 26 29.41 2.33 -2.02
CA LYS A 26 28.91 3.71 -2.12
C LYS A 26 29.41 4.58 -0.98
N VAL A 27 29.36 4.08 0.26
CA VAL A 27 29.91 4.79 1.43
C VAL A 27 31.40 5.04 1.24
N ILE A 28 32.16 4.01 0.84
CA ILE A 28 33.60 4.15 0.58
C ILE A 28 33.85 5.17 -0.54
N LYS A 29 33.12 5.12 -1.65
CA LYS A 29 33.25 6.10 -2.75
C LYS A 29 32.91 7.51 -2.30
N SER A 30 31.92 7.68 -1.43
CA SER A 30 31.55 8.99 -0.87
C SER A 30 32.61 9.52 0.11
N ILE A 31 33.36 8.64 0.77
CA ILE A 31 34.49 8.99 1.65
C ILE A 31 35.74 9.34 0.83
N GLU A 32 35.94 8.63 -0.29
CA GLU A 32 37.06 8.85 -1.21
C GLU A 32 36.84 10.06 -2.14
N ASP A 33 35.63 10.64 -2.17
CA ASP A 33 35.32 11.82 -2.98
C ASP A 33 36.06 13.06 -2.44
N PRO A 34 37.02 13.63 -3.19
CA PRO A 34 37.75 14.83 -2.76
C PRO A 34 36.88 16.08 -2.67
N ALA A 35 35.63 16.05 -3.17
CA ALA A 35 34.64 17.11 -3.02
C ALA A 35 33.81 17.02 -1.73
N ALA A 36 34.03 16.00 -0.88
CA ALA A 36 33.31 15.88 0.38
C ALA A 36 33.72 16.99 1.37
N ASP A 37 32.75 17.83 1.75
CA ASP A 37 32.92 18.94 2.70
C ASP A 37 33.20 18.49 4.16
N ILE A 38 33.29 17.18 4.40
CA ILE A 38 33.37 16.59 5.73
C ILE A 38 34.68 15.81 5.89
N ASP A 39 35.49 16.22 6.88
CA ASP A 39 36.73 15.53 7.24
C ASP A 39 36.42 14.18 7.92
N TRP A 40 36.51 13.10 7.15
CA TRP A 40 36.27 11.72 7.61
C TRP A 40 37.28 11.24 8.66
N SER A 41 38.39 11.96 8.89
CA SER A 41 39.29 11.65 9.99
C SER A 41 38.65 11.94 11.36
N ASN A 42 37.59 12.76 11.38
CA ASN A 42 36.76 12.96 12.55
C ASN A 42 35.74 11.82 12.70
N PRO A 43 35.75 11.06 13.82
CA PRO A 43 34.89 9.89 14.00
C PRO A 43 33.40 10.22 14.04
N LEU A 44 33.03 11.39 14.55
CA LEU A 44 31.64 11.83 14.58
C LEU A 44 31.17 12.25 13.17
N ALA A 45 32.07 12.81 12.38
CA ALA A 45 31.80 13.19 11.00
C ALA A 45 31.62 11.95 10.10
N PHE A 46 32.45 10.92 10.29
CA PHE A 46 32.24 9.61 9.69
C PHE A 46 30.90 8.98 10.07
N LEU A 47 30.52 9.03 11.36
CA LEU A 47 29.23 8.53 11.82
C LEU A 47 28.05 9.24 11.14
N ILE A 48 28.11 10.57 11.01
CA ILE A 48 27.11 11.37 10.30
C ILE A 48 26.96 10.90 8.85
N LEU A 49 28.07 10.71 8.12
CA LEU A 49 28.05 10.24 6.74
C LEU A 49 27.38 8.85 6.62
N VAL A 50 27.74 7.92 7.49
CA VAL A 50 27.12 6.57 7.50
C VAL A 50 25.63 6.67 7.80
N MET A 51 25.22 7.49 8.78
CA MET A 51 23.82 7.69 9.11
C MET A 51 23.02 8.30 7.96
N GLN A 52 23.59 9.26 7.22
CA GLN A 52 22.94 9.84 6.05
C GLN A 52 22.72 8.81 4.94
N ASP A 53 23.68 7.92 4.71
CA ASP A 53 23.56 6.89 3.68
C ASP A 53 22.48 5.84 4.04
N VAL A 54 22.41 5.45 5.31
CA VAL A 54 21.30 4.62 5.84
C VAL A 54 19.95 5.33 5.67
N GLY A 55 19.91 6.64 5.96
CA GLY A 55 18.71 7.47 5.78
C GLY A 55 18.24 7.55 4.32
N ARG A 56 19.18 7.60 3.35
CA ARG A 56 18.87 7.56 1.91
C ARG A 56 18.32 6.22 1.46
N SER A 57 18.86 5.12 1.99
CA SER A 57 18.40 3.77 1.66
C SER A 57 16.94 3.55 2.05
N SER A 58 16.56 4.01 3.25
CA SER A 58 15.17 3.94 3.70
C SER A 58 14.23 4.85 2.90
N GLU A 59 14.70 6.00 2.42
CA GLU A 59 13.94 6.87 1.49
C GLU A 59 13.71 6.20 0.13
N PHE A 60 14.69 5.47 -0.41
CA PHE A 60 14.53 4.70 -1.64
C PHE A 60 13.48 3.60 -1.51
N ILE A 61 13.50 2.85 -0.40
CA ILE A 61 12.49 1.82 -0.12
C ILE A 61 11.11 2.47 0.04
N ARG A 62 11.00 3.61 0.74
CA ARG A 62 9.73 4.36 0.89
C ARG A 62 9.15 4.72 -0.47
N ARG A 63 9.94 5.29 -1.37
CA ARG A 63 9.51 5.66 -2.74
C ARG A 63 9.06 4.44 -3.54
N THR A 64 9.84 3.36 -3.49
CA THR A 64 9.49 2.10 -4.18
C THR A 64 8.13 1.57 -3.74
N MET A 65 7.80 1.68 -2.44
CA MET A 65 6.51 1.25 -1.92
C MET A 65 5.38 2.24 -2.25
N ASP A 66 5.64 3.55 -2.25
CA ASP A 66 4.67 4.56 -2.70
C ASP A 66 4.28 4.33 -4.17
N ASP A 67 5.26 4.09 -5.04
CA ASP A 67 5.03 3.76 -6.46
C ASP A 67 4.15 2.51 -6.61
N LYS A 68 4.40 1.47 -5.80
CA LYS A 68 3.56 0.26 -5.77
C LYS A 68 2.14 0.57 -5.31
N ILE A 69 1.97 1.34 -4.24
CA ILE A 69 0.64 1.74 -3.74
C ILE A 69 -0.10 2.55 -4.80
N VAL A 70 0.54 3.55 -5.41
CA VAL A 70 -0.03 4.38 -6.48
C VAL A 70 -0.41 3.54 -7.69
N THR A 71 0.44 2.60 -8.10
CA THR A 71 0.14 1.67 -9.19
C THR A 71 -1.13 0.88 -8.87
N ILE A 72 -1.25 0.34 -7.65
CA ILE A 72 -2.44 -0.40 -7.21
C ILE A 72 -3.67 0.50 -7.13
N GLU A 73 -3.53 1.73 -6.64
CA GLU A 73 -4.62 2.70 -6.61
C GLU A 73 -5.15 3.04 -8.01
N SER A 74 -4.24 3.11 -8.98
CA SER A 74 -4.58 3.38 -10.38
C SER A 74 -5.28 2.19 -11.04
N THR A 75 -4.77 0.97 -10.85
CA THR A 75 -5.36 -0.25 -11.45
C THR A 75 -6.69 -0.62 -10.81
N THR A 76 -6.88 -0.34 -9.52
CA THR A 76 -8.17 -0.52 -8.82
C THR A 76 -9.14 0.65 -9.04
N ASN A 77 -8.71 1.72 -9.72
CA ASN A 77 -9.48 2.96 -9.89
C ASN A 77 -10.04 3.51 -8.55
N SER A 78 -9.26 3.32 -7.48
CA SER A 78 -9.60 3.73 -6.12
C SER A 78 -9.08 5.13 -5.79
N ALA A 79 -8.06 5.60 -6.53
CA ALA A 79 -7.54 6.96 -6.46
C ALA A 79 -8.63 8.01 -6.80
N SER A 80 -9.04 8.81 -5.81
CA SER A 80 -9.96 9.92 -6.08
C SER A 80 -9.32 11.03 -6.90
N TRP A 81 -8.01 11.24 -6.74
CA TRP A 81 -7.24 12.28 -7.43
C TRP A 81 -7.15 12.03 -8.95
N MET A 82 -7.17 10.77 -9.41
CA MET A 82 -7.21 10.47 -10.84
C MET A 82 -8.50 10.95 -11.51
N LYS A 83 -9.63 10.99 -10.78
CA LYS A 83 -10.90 11.47 -11.32
C LYS A 83 -10.88 12.98 -11.52
N ASP A 84 -10.33 13.69 -10.54
CA ASP A 84 -10.17 15.15 -10.61
C ASP A 84 -9.22 15.53 -11.76
N PHE A 85 -8.13 14.77 -11.95
CA PHE A 85 -7.17 14.96 -13.04
C PHE A 85 -7.74 14.62 -14.43
N ALA A 86 -8.56 13.57 -14.53
CA ALA A 86 -9.24 13.21 -15.78
C ALA A 86 -10.28 14.26 -16.18
N THR A 87 -11.00 14.85 -15.22
CA THR A 87 -11.94 15.95 -15.49
C THR A 87 -11.26 17.26 -15.88
N SER A 88 -10.06 17.55 -15.36
CA SER A 88 -9.32 18.77 -15.72
C SER A 88 -8.61 18.67 -17.06
N HIS A 89 -8.17 17.47 -17.48
CA HIS A 89 -7.33 17.31 -18.68
C HIS A 89 -7.95 16.61 -19.88
N ARG A 90 -9.26 16.28 -19.87
CA ARG A 90 -9.96 15.58 -20.98
C ARG A 90 -9.16 14.38 -21.53
N LEU A 91 -8.43 13.67 -20.66
CA LEU A 91 -7.71 12.48 -21.08
C LEU A 91 -8.74 11.38 -21.36
N PRO A 92 -8.55 10.59 -22.43
CA PRO A 92 -9.42 9.45 -22.69
C PRO A 92 -9.41 8.57 -21.45
N THR A 93 -10.59 8.30 -20.90
CA THR A 93 -10.77 7.34 -19.81
C THR A 93 -10.48 5.95 -20.38
N THR A 94 -9.20 5.63 -20.60
CA THR A 94 -8.77 4.25 -20.76
C THR A 94 -9.21 3.56 -19.48
N GLN A 95 -10.29 2.78 -19.59
CA GLN A 95 -10.62 1.76 -18.62
C GLN A 95 -9.36 0.90 -18.52
N ILE A 96 -8.55 1.16 -17.50
CA ILE A 96 -7.35 0.38 -17.23
C ILE A 96 -7.85 -1.05 -17.12
N GLN A 97 -7.40 -1.86 -18.07
CA GLN A 97 -7.73 -3.26 -18.18
C GLN A 97 -7.60 -3.89 -16.79
N GLN A 98 -8.70 -4.49 -16.35
CA GLN A 98 -8.67 -5.47 -15.28
C GLN A 98 -7.55 -6.48 -15.56
N THR A 99 -7.03 -7.07 -14.48
CA THR A 99 -6.27 -8.32 -14.39
C THR A 99 -4.77 -8.23 -14.11
N GLU A 100 -4.39 -7.59 -13.01
CA GLU A 100 -3.58 -8.38 -12.07
C GLU A 100 -4.52 -9.23 -11.22
N ALA A 101 -4.17 -10.49 -10.98
CA ALA A 101 -4.97 -11.37 -10.13
C ALA A 101 -5.16 -10.68 -8.76
N PRO A 102 -6.39 -10.55 -8.24
CA PRO A 102 -6.66 -9.81 -7.00
C PRO A 102 -5.83 -10.31 -5.82
N LEU A 103 -5.45 -11.60 -5.86
CA LEU A 103 -4.50 -12.21 -4.92
C LEU A 103 -3.12 -11.55 -4.97
N LYS A 104 -2.55 -11.32 -6.16
CA LYS A 104 -1.24 -10.68 -6.36
C LYS A 104 -1.25 -9.23 -5.84
N THR A 105 -2.32 -8.49 -6.12
CA THR A 105 -2.53 -7.15 -5.61
C THR A 105 -2.58 -7.14 -4.08
N MET A 106 -3.33 -8.08 -3.48
CA MET A 106 -3.45 -8.23 -2.03
C MET A 106 -2.11 -8.57 -1.37
N THR A 107 -1.36 -9.55 -1.91
CA THR A 107 -0.02 -9.89 -1.42
C THR A 107 0.93 -8.70 -1.48
N THR A 108 0.88 -7.93 -2.57
CA THR A 108 1.72 -6.74 -2.74
C THR A 108 1.36 -5.64 -1.74
N LEU A 109 0.07 -5.43 -1.46
CA LEU A 109 -0.38 -4.47 -0.45
C LEU A 109 0.05 -4.87 0.96
N HIS A 110 -0.07 -6.15 1.33
CA HIS A 110 0.42 -6.62 2.63
C HIS A 110 1.94 -6.51 2.76
N LEU A 111 2.69 -6.73 1.67
CA LEU A 111 4.12 -6.47 1.66
C LEU A 111 4.40 -4.98 1.90
N CYS A 112 3.67 -4.08 1.24
CA CYS A 112 3.82 -2.64 1.44
C CYS A 112 3.51 -2.23 2.88
N GLU A 113 2.43 -2.77 3.47
CA GLU A 113 2.07 -2.54 4.88
C GLU A 113 3.20 -2.98 5.82
N ASN A 114 3.67 -4.23 5.69
CA ASN A 114 4.73 -4.77 6.54
C ASN A 114 6.04 -3.99 6.42
N VAL A 115 6.44 -3.64 5.19
CA VAL A 115 7.63 -2.83 4.93
C VAL A 115 7.48 -1.42 5.51
N MET A 116 6.32 -0.79 5.38
CA MET A 116 6.06 0.53 5.95
C MET A 116 6.07 0.51 7.48
N THR A 117 5.50 -0.51 8.11
CA THR A 117 5.58 -0.68 9.57
C THR A 117 7.03 -0.85 10.04
N PHE A 118 7.84 -1.62 9.30
CA PHE A 118 9.27 -1.74 9.59
C PHE A 118 10.01 -0.41 9.40
N LEU A 119 9.80 0.27 8.26
CA LEU A 119 10.39 1.58 7.97
C LEU A 119 10.00 2.64 9.01
N GLY A 120 8.77 2.61 9.52
CA GLY A 120 8.32 3.50 10.59
C GLY A 120 9.15 3.34 11.86
N ARG A 121 9.38 2.09 12.29
CA ARG A 121 10.24 1.78 13.45
C ARG A 121 11.70 2.15 13.19
N ALA A 122 12.20 1.87 11.99
CA ALA A 122 13.57 2.22 11.60
C ALA A 122 13.78 3.75 11.60
N THR A 123 12.82 4.50 11.07
CA THR A 123 12.84 5.97 11.05
C THR A 123 12.75 6.55 12.46
N ASP A 124 12.00 5.92 13.37
CA ASP A 124 11.98 6.30 14.79
C ASP A 124 13.36 6.11 15.45
N ALA A 125 14.04 5.00 15.15
CA ALA A 125 15.40 4.77 15.62
C ALA A 125 16.40 5.77 15.01
N GLU A 126 16.29 6.05 13.71
CA GLU A 126 17.10 7.03 12.98
C GLU A 126 16.93 8.44 13.58
N HIS A 127 15.69 8.88 13.79
CA HIS A 127 15.37 10.17 14.41
C HIS A 127 15.99 10.29 15.82
N ASN A 128 15.87 9.23 16.64
CA ASN A 128 16.49 9.21 17.97
C ASN A 128 18.01 9.28 17.91
N ALA A 129 18.64 8.59 16.95
CA ALA A 129 20.07 8.65 16.73
C ALA A 129 20.50 10.08 16.33
N TRP A 130 19.77 10.74 15.43
CA TRP A 130 20.03 12.13 15.06
C TRP A 130 19.88 13.11 16.23
N LEU A 131 18.91 12.89 17.12
CA LEU A 131 18.80 13.67 18.36
C LEU A 131 20.03 13.50 19.26
N GLN A 132 20.63 12.31 19.33
CA GLN A 132 21.86 12.09 20.09
C GLN A 132 23.06 12.76 19.42
N VAL A 133 23.19 12.66 18.09
CA VAL A 133 24.23 13.37 17.33
C VAL A 133 24.13 14.87 17.57
N ARG A 134 22.93 15.45 17.47
CA ARG A 134 22.69 16.88 17.75
C ARG A 134 23.16 17.27 19.16
N ARG A 135 22.87 16.43 20.16
CA ARG A 135 23.34 16.64 21.56
C ARG A 135 24.85 16.52 21.70
N LEU A 136 25.50 15.62 20.96
CA LEU A 136 26.95 15.44 20.99
C LEU A 136 27.67 16.64 20.36
N VAL A 137 27.15 17.15 19.24
CA VAL A 137 27.71 18.32 18.57
C VAL A 137 27.52 19.60 19.41
N SER A 138 26.43 19.70 20.18
CA SER A 138 26.13 20.90 20.98
C SER A 138 26.81 20.95 22.35
N LYS A 139 27.28 19.83 22.90
CA LYS A 139 27.91 19.77 24.23
C LYS A 139 29.35 20.27 24.22
N GLU A 140 29.67 21.22 25.09
CA GLU A 140 31.04 21.69 25.36
C GLU A 140 31.98 20.55 25.82
N GLN A 141 31.45 19.54 26.50
CA GLN A 141 32.21 18.35 26.93
C GLN A 141 32.77 17.51 25.76
N CYS A 142 32.31 17.76 24.52
CA CYS A 142 32.76 17.09 23.31
C CYS A 142 33.71 17.95 22.46
N ASP A 143 34.20 19.08 22.98
CA ASP A 143 35.11 19.98 22.24
C ASP A 143 36.45 19.33 21.88
N TRP A 144 36.86 18.28 22.59
CA TRP A 144 38.03 17.47 22.24
C TRP A 144 37.89 16.76 20.88
N LEU A 145 36.66 16.52 20.39
CA LEU A 145 36.40 16.01 19.04
C LEU A 145 36.68 17.07 17.96
N PHE A 146 36.85 18.34 18.34
CA PHE A 146 37.04 19.48 17.44
C PHE A 146 38.34 20.24 17.77
N SER A 147 39.37 19.51 18.22
CA SER A 147 40.61 20.01 18.84
C SER A 147 41.41 21.03 18.01
N ASP A 148 41.13 21.20 16.72
CA ASP A 148 41.73 22.22 15.87
C ASP A 148 40.86 23.50 15.85
N ALA A 149 41.30 24.61 16.46
CA ALA A 149 40.41 25.72 16.83
C ALA A 149 39.68 26.41 15.64
N ARG A 150 40.29 26.48 14.45
CA ARG A 150 39.68 27.10 13.25
C ARG A 150 38.97 26.10 12.34
N ALA A 151 39.55 24.92 12.13
CA ALA A 151 38.94 23.87 11.30
C ALA A 151 37.80 23.18 12.06
N GLY A 152 37.99 22.90 13.35
CA GLY A 152 37.03 22.29 14.25
C GLY A 152 35.79 23.15 14.50
N SER A 153 35.89 24.48 14.58
CA SER A 153 34.72 25.35 14.74
C SER A 153 33.82 25.36 13.50
N ARG A 154 34.40 25.40 12.29
CA ARG A 154 33.65 25.29 11.02
C ARG A 154 33.02 23.90 10.87
N LEU A 155 33.79 22.84 11.15
CA LEU A 155 33.32 21.46 11.10
C LEU A 155 32.16 21.23 12.09
N LYS A 156 32.30 21.72 13.33
CA LYS A 156 31.24 21.66 14.37
C LYS A 156 29.96 22.37 13.91
N ALA A 157 30.08 23.58 13.37
CA ALA A 157 28.91 24.33 12.86
C ALA A 157 28.24 23.60 11.69
N HIS A 158 29.01 23.05 10.76
CA HIS A 158 28.50 22.28 9.63
C HIS A 158 27.77 21.00 10.09
N MET A 159 28.37 20.23 11.00
CA MET A 159 27.76 19.02 11.57
C MET A 159 26.51 19.34 12.39
N ALA A 160 26.46 20.48 13.08
CA ALA A 160 25.28 20.94 13.80
C ALA A 160 24.12 21.23 12.84
N ALA A 161 24.41 21.93 11.72
CA ALA A 161 23.42 22.22 10.69
C ALA A 161 22.89 20.93 10.03
N ILE A 162 23.76 19.96 9.74
CA ILE A 162 23.34 18.64 9.24
C ILE A 162 22.43 17.95 10.25
N ALA A 163 22.85 17.85 11.51
CA ALA A 163 22.05 17.18 12.54
C ALA A 163 20.68 17.83 12.74
N GLU A 164 20.60 19.17 12.68
CA GLU A 164 19.34 19.90 12.77
C GLU A 164 18.43 19.64 11.57
N PHE A 165 18.98 19.71 10.36
CA PHE A 165 18.25 19.36 9.13
C PHE A 165 17.73 17.92 9.19
N GLU A 166 18.57 16.95 9.54
CA GLU A 166 18.21 15.53 9.54
C GLU A 166 17.15 15.19 10.60
N VAL A 167 17.16 15.88 11.76
CA VAL A 167 16.09 15.75 12.76
C VAL A 167 14.75 16.19 12.18
N ALA A 168 14.69 17.37 11.55
CA ALA A 168 13.47 17.91 10.95
C ALA A 168 13.01 17.07 9.74
N TYR A 169 13.94 16.65 8.90
CA TYR A 169 13.68 15.79 7.75
C TYR A 169 13.09 14.45 8.17
N ASN A 170 13.68 13.78 9.18
CA ASN A 170 13.17 12.51 9.70
C ASN A 170 11.78 12.63 10.33
N GLN A 171 11.46 13.78 10.94
CA GLN A 171 10.11 14.03 11.45
C GLN A 171 9.08 14.09 10.31
N SER A 172 9.39 14.75 9.20
CA SER A 172 8.53 14.78 8.01
C SER A 172 8.41 13.40 7.37
N LYS A 173 9.54 12.70 7.18
CA LYS A 173 9.60 11.32 6.65
C LYS A 173 8.73 10.36 7.45
N LYS A 174 8.73 10.45 8.79
CA LYS A 174 7.87 9.66 9.67
C LYS A 174 6.38 9.88 9.40
N LEU A 175 5.95 11.12 9.17
CA LEU A 175 4.57 11.42 8.83
C LEU A 175 4.19 10.83 7.46
N GLN A 176 5.09 10.94 6.48
CA GLN A 176 4.87 10.36 5.16
C GLN A 176 4.75 8.83 5.21
N ILE A 177 5.62 8.15 5.95
CA ILE A 177 5.56 6.69 6.13
C ILE A 177 4.24 6.27 6.77
N ARG A 178 3.76 6.99 7.79
CA ARG A 178 2.46 6.73 8.42
C ARG A 178 1.29 6.91 7.47
N ASP A 179 1.31 7.96 6.64
CA ASP A 179 0.27 8.16 5.63
C ASP A 179 0.26 7.02 4.61
N LEU A 180 1.44 6.59 4.14
CA LEU A 180 1.57 5.45 3.22
C LEU A 180 1.10 4.13 3.84
N GLU A 181 1.43 3.89 5.11
CA GLU A 181 0.93 2.73 5.86
C GLU A 181 -0.61 2.74 5.93
N GLN A 182 -1.20 3.90 6.23
CA GLN A 182 -2.65 4.05 6.29
C GLN A 182 -3.30 3.89 4.90
N ARG A 183 -2.69 4.41 3.84
CA ARG A 183 -3.13 4.22 2.46
C ARG A 183 -3.11 2.74 2.08
N ALA A 184 -2.05 2.01 2.39
CA ALA A 184 -1.96 0.57 2.16
C ALA A 184 -3.10 -0.19 2.87
N LYS A 185 -3.36 0.09 4.15
CA LYS A 185 -4.47 -0.52 4.93
C LYS A 185 -5.85 -0.25 4.32
N VAL A 186 -6.09 0.98 3.86
CA VAL A 186 -7.35 1.33 3.18
C VAL A 186 -7.50 0.56 1.88
N GLN A 187 -6.42 0.42 1.11
CA GLN A 187 -6.43 -0.35 -0.15
C GLN A 187 -6.65 -1.85 0.09
N ILE A 188 -6.06 -2.43 1.13
CA ILE A 188 -6.31 -3.83 1.54
C ILE A 188 -7.80 -4.05 1.77
N ASN A 189 -8.43 -3.18 2.56
CA ASN A 189 -9.86 -3.25 2.82
C ASN A 189 -10.71 -3.07 1.56
N LEU A 190 -10.29 -2.19 0.64
CA LEU A 190 -11.00 -1.95 -0.61
C LEU A 190 -10.92 -3.17 -1.54
N VAL A 191 -9.73 -3.75 -1.72
CA VAL A 191 -9.52 -4.95 -2.53
C VAL A 191 -10.29 -6.13 -1.93
N ASN A 192 -10.25 -6.31 -0.61
CA ASN A 192 -11.00 -7.37 0.06
C ASN A 192 -12.51 -7.25 -0.19
N ASN A 193 -13.07 -6.04 -0.05
CA ASN A 193 -14.48 -5.79 -0.35
C ASN A 193 -14.82 -6.03 -1.83
N MET A 194 -13.92 -5.71 -2.75
CA MET A 194 -14.10 -6.00 -4.18
C MET A 194 -14.13 -7.51 -4.44
N MET A 195 -13.24 -8.28 -3.79
CA MET A 195 -13.24 -9.75 -3.88
C MET A 195 -14.53 -10.34 -3.31
N THR A 196 -14.96 -9.95 -2.12
CA THR A 196 -16.23 -10.42 -1.53
C THR A 196 -17.43 -10.09 -2.43
N HIS A 197 -17.45 -8.92 -3.08
CA HIS A 197 -18.51 -8.57 -4.02
C HIS A 197 -18.46 -9.43 -5.30
N GLN A 198 -17.27 -9.76 -5.81
CA GLN A 198 -17.12 -10.67 -6.94
C GLN A 198 -17.59 -12.08 -6.59
N GLU A 199 -17.23 -12.61 -5.43
CA GLU A 199 -17.68 -13.92 -4.94
C GLU A 199 -19.20 -13.97 -4.76
N ALA A 200 -19.80 -12.92 -4.17
CA ALA A 200 -21.24 -12.81 -4.03
C ALA A 200 -21.95 -12.74 -5.40
N SER A 201 -21.39 -12.01 -6.36
CA SER A 201 -21.93 -11.92 -7.72
C SER A 201 -21.84 -13.26 -8.45
N GLN A 202 -20.72 -13.98 -8.32
CA GLN A 202 -20.54 -15.31 -8.91
C GLN A 202 -21.49 -16.33 -8.30
N THR A 203 -21.60 -16.34 -6.97
CA THR A 203 -22.53 -17.23 -6.25
C THR A 203 -23.98 -16.96 -6.67
N ASN A 204 -24.37 -15.69 -6.80
CA ASN A 204 -25.69 -15.32 -7.30
C ASN A 204 -25.92 -15.78 -8.74
N LEU A 205 -24.91 -15.68 -9.61
CA LEU A 205 -25.01 -16.15 -10.99
C LEU A 205 -25.18 -17.68 -11.03
N ILE A 206 -24.39 -18.42 -10.24
CA ILE A 206 -24.52 -19.87 -10.08
C ILE A 206 -25.91 -20.24 -9.56
N ALA A 207 -26.43 -19.50 -8.57
CA ALA A 207 -27.76 -19.73 -8.03
C ALA A 207 -28.86 -19.50 -9.07
N ILE A 208 -28.76 -18.44 -9.89
CA ILE A 208 -29.70 -18.18 -10.99
C ILE A 208 -29.64 -19.30 -12.03
N VAL A 209 -28.44 -19.71 -12.44
CA VAL A 209 -28.25 -20.82 -13.37
C VAL A 209 -28.84 -22.12 -12.78
N ALA A 210 -28.55 -22.44 -11.53
CA ALA A 210 -29.09 -23.61 -10.86
C ALA A 210 -30.62 -23.57 -10.77
N LEU A 211 -31.21 -22.42 -10.47
CA LEU A 211 -32.67 -22.25 -10.34
C LEU A 211 -33.39 -22.47 -11.68
N VAL A 212 -32.75 -22.12 -12.80
CA VAL A 212 -33.30 -22.36 -14.15
C VAL A 212 -33.07 -23.80 -14.61
N PHE A 213 -31.85 -24.33 -14.44
CA PHE A 213 -31.46 -25.60 -15.04
C PHE A 213 -31.77 -26.83 -14.18
N ALA A 214 -31.84 -26.73 -12.85
CA ALA A 214 -32.16 -27.88 -11.98
C ALA A 214 -33.59 -28.41 -12.21
N PRO A 215 -34.63 -27.58 -12.30
CA PRO A 215 -35.98 -28.06 -12.61
C PRO A 215 -36.09 -28.62 -14.04
N ALA A 216 -35.43 -27.97 -15.01
CA ALA A 216 -35.42 -28.38 -16.42
C ALA A 216 -34.72 -29.74 -16.63
N SER A 217 -33.60 -29.97 -15.94
CA SER A 217 -32.88 -31.24 -15.99
C SER A 217 -33.65 -32.37 -15.29
N LEU A 218 -34.34 -32.07 -14.18
CA LEU A 218 -35.21 -33.05 -13.50
C LEU A 218 -36.40 -33.46 -14.38
N THR A 219 -37.06 -32.51 -15.04
CA THR A 219 -38.14 -32.83 -15.99
C THR A 219 -37.59 -33.64 -17.16
N ALA A 220 -36.51 -33.21 -17.80
CA ALA A 220 -35.89 -33.99 -18.88
C ALA A 220 -35.52 -35.43 -18.45
N GLY A 221 -35.00 -35.59 -17.23
CA GLY A 221 -34.66 -36.90 -16.65
C GLY A 221 -35.89 -37.80 -16.47
N ILE A 222 -37.00 -37.28 -15.92
CA ILE A 222 -38.25 -38.03 -15.75
C ILE A 222 -38.79 -38.55 -17.08
N PHE A 223 -38.79 -37.72 -18.12
CA PHE A 223 -39.28 -38.10 -19.45
C PHE A 223 -38.29 -39.06 -20.16
N SER A 224 -36.98 -38.88 -19.99
CA SER A 224 -35.97 -39.79 -20.54
C SER A 224 -35.95 -41.16 -19.86
N ALA A 225 -36.34 -41.24 -18.58
CA ALA A 225 -36.39 -42.49 -17.84
C ALA A 225 -37.60 -43.38 -18.21
N GLY A 226 -38.48 -42.93 -19.10
CA GLY A 226 -39.64 -43.71 -19.53
C GLY A 226 -40.68 -43.96 -18.43
N LEU A 227 -40.66 -43.17 -17.35
CA LEU A 227 -41.59 -43.31 -16.22
C LEU A 227 -43.05 -42.96 -16.61
N PHE A 228 -43.25 -42.33 -17.77
CA PHE A 228 -44.57 -42.03 -18.33
C PHE A 228 -44.69 -42.62 -19.74
N GLU A 229 -45.78 -43.35 -19.99
CA GLU A 229 -46.11 -43.91 -21.29
C GLU A 229 -46.50 -42.77 -22.27
N ILE A 230 -45.73 -42.60 -23.35
CA ILE A 230 -45.84 -41.43 -24.25
C ILE A 230 -46.97 -41.66 -25.27
N GLY A 231 -48.22 -41.46 -24.86
CA GLY A 231 -49.34 -41.22 -25.77
C GLY A 231 -49.36 -39.77 -26.28
N THR A 232 -50.09 -39.47 -27.37
CA THR A 232 -50.17 -38.11 -27.96
C THR A 232 -50.65 -37.02 -26.98
N SER A 233 -51.34 -37.39 -25.90
CA SER A 233 -51.71 -36.49 -24.80
C SER A 233 -50.54 -36.15 -23.85
N SER A 234 -49.51 -36.99 -23.75
CA SER A 234 -48.38 -36.78 -22.84
C SER A 234 -47.41 -35.69 -23.32
N TRP A 235 -47.34 -35.44 -24.63
CA TRP A 235 -46.52 -34.36 -25.18
C TRP A 235 -47.09 -32.97 -24.84
N VAL A 236 -48.43 -32.85 -24.82
CA VAL A 236 -49.11 -31.62 -24.38
C VAL A 236 -48.86 -31.39 -22.88
N VAL A 237 -48.87 -32.45 -22.07
CA VAL A 237 -48.53 -32.39 -20.64
C VAL A 237 -47.04 -32.03 -20.44
N TYR A 238 -46.14 -32.53 -21.29
CA TYR A 238 -44.73 -32.14 -21.29
C TYR A 238 -44.55 -30.65 -21.56
N VAL A 239 -45.18 -30.12 -22.62
CA VAL A 239 -45.12 -28.69 -22.95
C VAL A 239 -45.75 -27.86 -21.85
N ALA A 240 -46.93 -28.22 -21.36
CA ALA A 240 -47.63 -27.47 -20.33
C ALA A 240 -46.81 -27.40 -19.04
N SER A 241 -46.26 -28.54 -18.58
CA SER A 241 -45.43 -28.59 -17.36
C SER A 241 -44.12 -27.82 -17.52
N THR A 242 -43.43 -27.97 -18.65
CA THR A 242 -42.20 -27.20 -18.91
C THR A 242 -42.49 -25.70 -19.05
N LEU A 243 -43.56 -25.28 -19.73
CA LEU A 243 -43.93 -23.86 -19.82
C LEU A 243 -44.24 -23.26 -18.46
N SER A 244 -45.02 -23.98 -17.62
CA SER A 244 -45.38 -23.51 -16.28
C SER A 244 -44.18 -23.40 -15.35
N ILE A 245 -43.25 -24.37 -15.39
CA ILE A 245 -42.00 -24.33 -14.61
C ILE A 245 -41.11 -23.17 -15.09
N THR A 246 -41.03 -22.96 -16.41
CA THR A 246 -40.23 -21.87 -17.00
C THR A 246 -40.83 -20.50 -16.66
N LEU A 247 -42.15 -20.37 -16.70
CA LEU A 247 -42.89 -19.15 -16.28
C LEU A 247 -42.73 -18.88 -14.78
N ALA A 248 -42.78 -19.90 -13.93
CA ALA A 248 -42.55 -19.76 -12.50
C ALA A 248 -41.10 -19.32 -12.19
N ALA A 249 -40.11 -19.90 -12.89
CA ALA A 249 -38.70 -19.51 -12.78
C ALA A 249 -38.47 -18.07 -13.28
N LEU A 250 -39.09 -17.67 -14.40
CA LEU A 250 -39.09 -16.29 -14.90
C LEU A 250 -39.72 -15.32 -13.91
N GLY A 251 -40.88 -15.68 -13.34
CA GLY A 251 -41.57 -14.89 -12.32
C GLY A 251 -40.71 -14.69 -11.07
N ALA A 252 -40.10 -15.77 -10.56
CA ALA A 252 -39.17 -15.70 -9.43
C ALA A 252 -37.95 -14.82 -9.74
N GLY A 253 -37.36 -14.97 -10.94
CA GLY A 253 -36.24 -14.15 -11.40
C GLY A 253 -36.57 -12.66 -11.52
N MET A 254 -37.76 -12.33 -12.05
CA MET A 254 -38.24 -10.95 -12.17
C MET A 254 -38.53 -10.28 -10.82
N VAL A 255 -38.85 -11.04 -9.78
CA VAL A 255 -38.99 -10.52 -8.41
C VAL A 255 -37.63 -10.34 -7.73
N PHE A 256 -36.67 -11.23 -8.03
CA PHE A 256 -35.35 -11.22 -7.41
C PHE A 256 -34.43 -10.09 -7.92
N LEU A 257 -34.46 -9.80 -9.23
CA LEU A 257 -33.68 -8.73 -9.87
C LEU A 257 -33.86 -7.33 -9.24
N PRO A 258 -35.09 -6.82 -9.01
CA PRO A 258 -35.29 -5.52 -8.38
C PRO A 258 -34.88 -5.50 -6.90
N GLN A 259 -34.97 -6.63 -6.18
CA GLN A 259 -34.44 -6.74 -4.81
C GLN A 259 -32.91 -6.64 -4.81
N GLN A 260 -32.22 -7.33 -5.72
CA GLN A 260 -30.77 -7.20 -5.89
C GLN A 260 -30.36 -5.77 -6.26
N ALA A 261 -31.10 -5.12 -7.16
CA ALA A 261 -30.84 -3.73 -7.53
C ALA A 261 -30.99 -2.76 -6.34
N ARG A 262 -31.94 -3.01 -5.43
CA ARG A 262 -32.09 -2.23 -4.19
C ARG A 262 -30.92 -2.45 -3.24
N ILE A 263 -30.46 -3.69 -3.08
CA ILE A 263 -29.29 -4.01 -2.25
C ILE A 263 -28.02 -3.35 -2.81
N GLN A 264 -27.81 -3.37 -4.13
CA GLN A 264 -26.69 -2.69 -4.78
C GLN A 264 -26.75 -1.16 -4.66
N ARG A 265 -27.94 -0.55 -4.68
CA ARG A 265 -28.09 0.89 -4.45
C ARG A 265 -27.83 1.25 -2.98
N ALA A 266 -28.33 0.44 -2.04
CA ALA A 266 -28.08 0.63 -0.62
C ALA A 266 -26.58 0.50 -0.30
N SER A 267 -25.88 -0.46 -0.88
CA SER A 267 -24.43 -0.60 -0.69
C SER A 267 -23.67 0.58 -1.27
N LYS A 268 -24.01 1.05 -2.48
CA LYS A 268 -23.42 2.28 -3.06
C LYS A 268 -23.62 3.51 -2.16
N ALA A 269 -24.80 3.64 -1.53
CA ALA A 269 -25.07 4.72 -0.59
C ALA A 269 -24.21 4.61 0.69
N VAL A 270 -24.03 3.39 1.22
CA VAL A 270 -23.14 3.14 2.36
C VAL A 270 -21.68 3.47 2.01
N PHE A 271 -21.21 3.07 0.82
CA PHE A 271 -19.88 3.42 0.32
C PHE A 271 -19.70 4.93 0.16
N ALA A 272 -20.69 5.66 -0.36
CA ALA A 272 -20.64 7.12 -0.45
C ALA A 272 -20.55 7.77 0.94
N LYS A 273 -21.27 7.21 1.93
CA LYS A 273 -21.27 7.71 3.32
C LYS A 273 -19.93 7.44 4.02
N LEU A 274 -19.34 6.26 3.85
CA LEU A 274 -18.00 5.93 4.35
C LEU A 274 -16.93 6.84 3.74
N LYS A 275 -17.06 7.18 2.45
CA LYS A 275 -16.17 8.09 1.74
C LYS A 275 -16.26 9.53 2.27
N LEU A 276 -17.45 9.97 2.65
CA LEU A 276 -17.69 11.27 3.31
C LEU A 276 -17.13 11.32 4.74
N VAL A 277 -17.24 10.22 5.49
CA VAL A 277 -16.66 10.11 6.84
C VAL A 277 -15.13 10.14 6.77
N GLY A 278 -14.52 9.43 5.82
CA GLY A 278 -13.07 9.49 5.58
C GLY A 278 -12.58 10.89 5.19
N ARG A 279 -13.35 11.65 4.39
CA ARG A 279 -13.05 13.07 4.09
C ARG A 279 -13.18 13.98 5.31
N ARG A 280 -14.17 13.75 6.19
CA ARG A 280 -14.34 14.53 7.43
C ARG A 280 -13.24 14.26 8.47
N GLY A 281 -12.74 13.03 8.55
CA GLY A 281 -11.56 12.72 9.38
C GLY A 281 -10.33 13.50 8.90
N ARG A 282 -10.08 13.47 7.58
CA ARG A 282 -8.95 14.18 6.95
C ARG A 282 -9.02 15.71 7.09
N LEU A 283 -10.23 16.29 7.14
CA LEU A 283 -10.44 17.72 7.40
C LEU A 283 -10.25 18.11 8.88
N LYS A 284 -10.58 17.24 9.83
CA LYS A 284 -10.34 17.50 11.26
C LYS A 284 -8.85 17.50 11.60
N ASP A 285 -8.07 16.63 10.96
CA ASP A 285 -6.62 16.57 11.15
C ASP A 285 -5.89 17.77 10.53
N MET A 286 -6.44 18.39 9.48
CA MET A 286 -5.89 19.63 8.90
C MET A 286 -6.24 20.87 9.72
N THR A 287 -7.37 20.89 10.47
CA THR A 287 -7.75 22.04 11.32
C THR A 287 -7.21 21.95 12.76
N SER A 288 -6.65 20.81 13.17
CA SER A 288 -6.09 20.61 14.51
C SER A 288 -4.58 20.88 14.59
N GLY A 289 -3.94 21.25 13.48
CA GLY A 289 -2.50 21.51 13.39
C GLY A 289 -2.06 22.96 13.64
N ASP A 290 -2.98 23.92 13.75
CA ASP A 290 -2.67 25.36 13.84
C ASP A 290 -2.75 25.94 15.26
N ASN A 291 -2.74 25.11 16.31
CA ASN A 291 -2.66 25.57 17.69
C ASN A 291 -1.66 24.75 18.52
N VAL A 292 -0.37 24.79 18.16
CA VAL A 292 0.78 24.76 19.08
C VAL A 292 1.95 25.48 18.41
#